data_AF-A0A932E4I6-F1
#
_entry.id   AF-A0A932E4I6-F1
#
_cell.length_a   1.000
_cell.length_b   1.000
_cell.length_c   1.000
_cell.angle_alpha   90.00
_cell.angle_beta   90.00
_cell.angle_gamma   90.00
#
_symmetry.space_group_name_H-M   'P 1'
#
loop_
_entity.id
_entity.type
_entity.pdbx_description
1 polymer ?
#
loop_
_entity_poly.entity_id
_entity_poly.type
_entity_poly.pdbx_seq_one_letter_code
_entity_poly.pdbx_strand_id
1 'polypeptide(L)'
;LLFMLATSVHHRTQTFDLTEMGGLAQQTPVLAGFFLAATMASIGLPGFANFWGELTVFVALWKYSPGMTVVAVSGVVISAVYGLRAAARIFFGPASDQLKGVLAAHPPADIGWVERLPALILLAALLFFGLYPRALSQPVDQALNPPAVVKLMPAQTSSPRS
;
A
#
# COMPACT_ATOMS: atom_id res chain seq x y z
N LEU A 1 4.93 3.50 -1.82
CA LEU A 1 5.85 2.33 -1.77
C LEU A 1 5.77 1.50 -3.06
N LEU A 2 4.63 0.90 -3.40
CA LEU A 2 4.50 0.05 -4.59
C LEU A 2 4.90 0.74 -5.89
N PHE A 3 4.49 1.99 -6.13
CA PHE A 3 4.86 2.70 -7.36
C PHE A 3 6.39 2.85 -7.51
N MET A 4 7.07 3.25 -6.43
CA MET A 4 8.54 3.36 -6.41
C MET A 4 9.22 2.01 -6.71
N LEU A 5 8.73 0.93 -6.09
CA LEU A 5 9.27 -0.41 -6.33
C LEU A 5 8.93 -0.92 -7.73
N ALA A 6 7.77 -0.59 -8.28
CA ALA A 6 7.40 -0.90 -9.66
C ALA A 6 8.30 -0.19 -10.67
N THR A 7 8.65 1.08 -10.43
CA THR A 7 9.67 1.79 -11.23
C THR A 7 11.04 1.12 -11.09
N SER A 8 11.39 0.67 -9.89
CA SER A 8 12.64 -0.07 -9.65
C SER A 8 12.69 -1.40 -10.41
N VAL A 9 11.55 -2.11 -10.50
CA VAL A 9 11.39 -3.30 -11.35
C VAL A 9 11.54 -2.91 -12.82
N HIS A 10 10.85 -1.86 -13.28
CA HIS A 10 10.91 -1.40 -14.66
C HIS A 10 12.32 -1.02 -15.09
N HIS A 11 13.13 -0.38 -14.24
CA HIS A 11 14.53 -0.10 -14.55
C HIS A 11 15.36 -1.35 -14.85
N ARG A 12 14.96 -2.51 -14.31
CA ARG A 12 15.66 -3.80 -14.45
C ARG A 12 15.06 -4.69 -15.53
N THR A 13 13.76 -4.60 -15.77
CA THR A 13 13.05 -5.39 -16.79
C THR A 13 12.90 -4.64 -18.11
N GLN A 14 13.00 -3.31 -18.11
CA GLN A 14 12.76 -2.40 -19.23
C GLN A 14 11.37 -2.53 -19.88
N THR A 15 10.42 -3.15 -19.18
CA THR A 15 9.05 -3.38 -19.66
C THR A 15 8.06 -3.21 -18.49
N PHE A 16 6.81 -2.92 -18.81
CA PHE A 16 5.68 -2.99 -17.87
C PHE A 16 4.77 -4.18 -18.17
N ASP A 17 5.10 -4.98 -19.19
CA ASP A 17 4.32 -6.16 -19.54
C ASP A 17 4.65 -7.32 -18.58
N LEU A 18 3.64 -7.73 -17.79
CA LEU A 18 3.75 -8.86 -16.85
C LEU A 18 3.97 -10.21 -17.53
N THR A 19 3.71 -10.33 -18.84
CA THR A 19 3.94 -11.57 -19.61
C THR A 19 5.40 -11.72 -20.00
N GLU A 20 6.14 -10.62 -20.09
CA GLU A 20 7.57 -10.57 -20.38
C GLU A 20 8.42 -10.59 -19.09
N MET A 21 7.78 -10.64 -17.92
CA MET A 21 8.46 -10.75 -16.62
C MET A 21 8.45 -12.20 -16.10
N GLY A 22 9.30 -12.47 -15.12
CA GLY A 22 9.36 -13.76 -14.43
C GLY A 22 10.72 -14.05 -13.84
N GLY A 23 10.78 -14.69 -12.67
CA GLY A 23 12.05 -15.15 -12.08
C GLY A 23 13.03 -14.05 -11.63
N LEU A 24 12.58 -12.80 -11.53
CA LEU A 24 13.44 -11.66 -11.14
C LEU A 24 14.02 -11.81 -9.73
N ALA A 25 13.38 -12.57 -8.83
CA ALA A 25 13.85 -12.78 -7.46
C ALA A 25 15.24 -13.43 -7.38
N GLN A 26 15.66 -14.21 -8.38
CA GLN A 26 16.99 -14.84 -8.37
C GLN A 26 18.13 -13.82 -8.42
N GLN A 27 17.87 -12.64 -9.00
CA GLN A 27 18.87 -11.60 -9.18
C GLN A 27 18.65 -10.39 -8.28
N THR A 28 17.40 -10.10 -7.94
CA THR A 28 17.06 -9.00 -7.03
C THR A 28 16.21 -9.49 -5.85
N PRO A 29 16.77 -10.33 -4.97
CA PRO A 29 16.04 -10.88 -3.83
C PRO A 29 15.59 -9.80 -2.84
N VAL A 30 16.36 -8.71 -2.67
CA VAL A 30 15.98 -7.63 -1.75
C VAL A 30 14.81 -6.83 -2.33
N LEU A 31 14.84 -6.51 -3.62
CA LEU A 31 13.70 -5.90 -4.31
C LEU A 31 12.43 -6.77 -4.20
N ALA A 32 12.57 -8.08 -4.40
CA ALA A 32 11.47 -9.03 -4.27
C ALA A 32 10.86 -9.00 -2.86
N GLY A 33 11.70 -8.99 -1.83
CA GLY A 33 11.26 -8.89 -0.43
C GLY A 33 10.49 -7.59 -0.15
N PHE A 34 11.02 -6.43 -0.55
CA PHE A 34 10.32 -5.15 -0.37
C PHE A 34 9.01 -5.08 -1.16
N PHE A 35 9.00 -5.56 -2.40
CA PHE A 35 7.81 -5.53 -3.24
C PHE A 35 6.71 -6.44 -2.68
N LEU A 36 7.08 -7.64 -2.22
CA LEU A 36 6.14 -8.55 -1.58
C LEU A 36 5.59 -7.94 -0.29
N ALA A 37 6.45 -7.39 0.57
CA ALA A 37 6.01 -6.72 1.79
C ALA A 37 5.09 -5.52 1.49
N ALA A 38 5.40 -4.72 0.47
CA ALA A 38 4.57 -3.61 0.02
C ALA A 38 3.21 -4.07 -0.53
N THR A 39 3.20 -5.20 -1.26
CA THR A 39 1.98 -5.82 -1.79
C THR A 39 1.10 -6.32 -0.65
N MET A 40 1.68 -7.02 0.34
CA MET A 40 0.95 -7.46 1.54
C MET A 40 0.39 -6.28 2.34
N ALA A 41 1.17 -5.20 2.48
CA ALA A 41 0.71 -3.98 3.11
C ALA A 41 -0.48 -3.34 2.37
N SER A 42 -0.43 -3.32 1.03
CA SER A 42 -1.48 -2.74 0.18
C SER A 42 -2.79 -3.53 0.18
N ILE A 43 -2.73 -4.83 0.48
CA ILE A 43 -3.89 -5.73 0.51
C ILE A 43 -4.56 -5.75 1.90
N GLY A 44 -3.99 -5.03 2.88
CA GLY A 44 -4.56 -4.96 4.22
C GLY A 44 -4.22 -6.18 5.08
N LEU A 45 -3.03 -6.77 4.92
CA LEU A 45 -2.60 -7.84 5.83
C LEU A 45 -2.53 -7.32 7.29
N PRO A 46 -3.01 -8.10 8.29
CA PRO A 46 -2.85 -7.75 9.70
C PRO A 46 -1.40 -7.41 10.04
N GLY A 47 -1.20 -6.31 10.76
CA GLY A 47 0.12 -5.79 11.13
C GLY A 47 0.59 -4.60 10.27
N PHE A 48 -0.11 -4.27 9.18
CA PHE A 48 0.09 -3.04 8.43
C PHE A 48 -1.01 -2.01 8.69
N ALA A 49 -0.69 -0.72 8.53
CA ALA A 49 -1.61 0.38 8.75
C ALA A 49 -2.92 0.27 7.96
N ASN A 50 -2.87 -0.25 6.72
CA ASN A 50 -4.03 -0.36 5.84
C ASN A 50 -5.13 -1.29 6.40
N PHE A 51 -4.75 -2.34 7.13
CA PHE A 51 -5.70 -3.26 7.76
C PHE A 51 -6.66 -2.55 8.72
N TRP A 52 -6.14 -1.64 9.56
CA TRP A 52 -6.97 -0.91 10.51
C TRP A 52 -7.94 0.05 9.83
N GLY A 53 -7.54 0.64 8.70
CA GLY A 53 -8.42 1.48 7.88
C GLY A 53 -9.58 0.67 7.30
N GLU A 54 -9.27 -0.44 6.64
CA GLU A 54 -10.29 -1.33 6.05
C GLU A 54 -11.21 -1.94 7.11
N LEU A 55 -10.66 -2.38 8.25
CA LEU A 55 -11.45 -2.94 9.34
C LEU A 55 -12.44 -1.92 9.91
N THR A 56 -12.01 -0.67 10.11
CA THR A 56 -12.88 0.41 10.59
C THR A 56 -14.02 0.68 9.60
N VAL A 57 -13.70 0.70 8.31
CA VAL A 57 -14.67 0.86 7.23
C VAL A 57 -15.68 -0.29 7.23
N PHE A 58 -15.24 -1.54 7.38
CA PHE A 58 -16.14 -2.70 7.45
C PHE A 58 -17.04 -2.70 8.69
N VAL A 59 -16.52 -2.31 9.85
CA VAL A 59 -17.32 -2.18 11.08
C VAL A 59 -18.38 -1.10 10.94
N ALA A 60 -18.05 0.02 10.29
CA ALA A 60 -19.01 1.09 10.01
C ALA A 60 -20.08 0.65 9.00
N LEU A 61 -19.66 0.01 7.89
CA LEU A 61 -20.55 -0.52 6.85
C LEU A 61 -21.48 -1.59 7.39
N TRP A 62 -21.01 -2.48 8.26
CA TRP A 62 -21.84 -3.54 8.83
C TRP A 62 -23.02 -2.98 9.63
N LYS A 63 -22.80 -1.88 10.36
CA LYS A 63 -23.87 -1.17 11.08
C LYS A 63 -24.86 -0.47 10.13
N TYR A 64 -24.42 -0.10 8.94
CA TYR A 64 -25.24 0.58 7.94
C TYR A 64 -26.03 -0.39 7.05
N SER A 65 -25.36 -1.36 6.43
CA SER A 65 -25.97 -2.39 5.59
C SER A 65 -25.04 -3.61 5.42
N PRO A 66 -25.42 -4.80 5.95
CA PRO A 66 -24.64 -6.02 5.79
C PRO A 66 -24.40 -6.41 4.33
N GLY A 67 -25.37 -6.15 3.43
CA GLY A 67 -25.25 -6.48 2.02
C GLY A 67 -24.12 -5.71 1.33
N MET A 68 -23.93 -4.43 1.67
CA MET A 68 -22.81 -3.65 1.13
C MET A 68 -21.47 -4.05 1.71
N THR A 69 -21.43 -4.50 2.97
CA THR A 69 -20.21 -5.05 3.57
C THR A 69 -19.72 -6.27 2.79
N VAL A 70 -20.62 -7.16 2.36
CA VAL A 70 -20.25 -8.33 1.54
C VAL A 70 -19.60 -7.90 0.22
N VAL A 71 -20.15 -6.89 -0.45
CA VAL A 71 -19.57 -6.34 -1.69
C VAL A 71 -18.20 -5.73 -1.44
N ALA A 72 -18.05 -4.95 -0.37
CA ALA A 72 -16.79 -4.33 0.00
C ALA A 72 -15.68 -5.36 0.31
N VAL A 73 -16.01 -6.40 1.09
CA VAL A 73 -15.09 -7.50 1.40
C VAL A 73 -14.69 -8.25 0.13
N SER A 74 -15.65 -8.50 -0.77
CA SER A 74 -15.36 -9.17 -2.05
C SER A 74 -14.37 -8.36 -2.91
N GLY A 75 -14.49 -7.03 -2.92
CA GLY A 75 -13.53 -6.15 -3.60
C GLY A 75 -12.11 -6.27 -3.05
N VAL A 76 -11.96 -6.35 -1.73
CA VAL A 76 -10.66 -6.57 -1.08
C VAL A 76 -10.08 -7.94 -1.45
N VAL A 77 -10.89 -9.00 -1.49
CA VAL A 77 -10.43 -10.33 -1.93
C VAL A 77 -9.94 -10.30 -3.38
N ILE A 78 -10.64 -9.61 -4.29
CA ILE A 78 -10.20 -9.47 -5.68
C ILE A 78 -8.87 -8.71 -5.76
N SER A 79 -8.76 -7.60 -5.02
CA SER A 79 -7.51 -6.83 -4.91
C SER A 79 -6.35 -7.69 -4.41
N ALA A 80 -6.62 -8.53 -3.40
CA ALA A 80 -5.65 -9.47 -2.84
C ALA A 80 -5.11 -10.45 -3.87
N VAL A 81 -6.02 -11.12 -4.59
CA VAL A 81 -5.69 -12.10 -5.62
C VAL A 81 -4.88 -11.44 -6.74
N TYR A 82 -5.28 -10.25 -7.20
CA TYR A 82 -4.57 -9.54 -8.26
C TYR A 82 -3.17 -9.10 -7.81
N GLY A 83 -3.04 -8.52 -6.62
CA GLY A 83 -1.76 -8.07 -6.08
C GLY A 83 -0.77 -9.20 -5.87
N LEU A 84 -1.19 -10.30 -5.22
CA LEU A 84 -0.33 -11.48 -5.06
C LEU A 84 0.03 -12.10 -6.42
N ARG A 85 -0.93 -12.18 -7.36
CA ARG A 85 -0.67 -12.74 -8.69
C ARG A 85 0.34 -11.90 -9.46
N ALA A 86 0.27 -10.57 -9.37
CA ALA A 86 1.25 -9.67 -9.97
C ALA A 86 2.64 -9.88 -9.34
N ALA A 87 2.76 -9.89 -8.01
CA ALA A 87 4.03 -10.16 -7.33
C ALA A 87 4.58 -11.55 -7.71
N ALA A 88 3.73 -12.57 -7.78
CA ALA A 88 4.09 -13.92 -8.21
C ALA A 88 4.66 -13.93 -9.64
N ARG A 89 3.98 -13.27 -10.59
CA ARG A 89 4.39 -13.17 -12.00
C ARG A 89 5.70 -12.42 -12.20
N ILE A 90 5.93 -11.34 -11.44
CA ILE A 90 7.13 -10.51 -11.58
C ILE A 90 8.37 -11.24 -11.06
N PHE A 91 8.27 -11.81 -9.85
CA PHE A 91 9.44 -12.25 -9.09
C PHE A 91 9.68 -13.75 -9.15
N PHE A 92 8.63 -14.56 -9.28
CA PHE A 92 8.71 -16.01 -9.20
C PHE A 92 8.50 -16.65 -10.58
N GLY A 93 8.71 -17.96 -10.66
CA GLY A 93 8.62 -18.72 -11.91
C GLY A 93 9.91 -18.68 -12.74
N PRO A 94 9.88 -19.30 -13.95
CA PRO A 94 11.02 -19.29 -14.84
C PRO A 94 11.28 -17.88 -15.38
N ALA A 95 12.56 -17.54 -15.58
CA ALA A 95 12.92 -16.29 -16.24
C ALA A 95 12.44 -16.31 -17.70
N SER A 96 11.74 -15.25 -18.12
CA SER A 96 11.31 -15.06 -19.51
C SER A 96 12.53 -14.87 -20.42
N ASP A 97 12.36 -15.13 -21.72
CA ASP A 97 13.46 -14.97 -22.68
C ASP A 97 13.78 -13.48 -22.90
N GLN A 98 12.78 -12.59 -22.87
CA GLN A 98 13.00 -11.14 -22.85
C GLN A 98 13.86 -10.73 -21.64
N LEU A 99 13.52 -11.23 -20.45
CA LEU A 99 14.28 -10.90 -19.25
C LEU A 99 15.72 -11.39 -19.41
N LYS A 100 15.96 -12.65 -19.79
CA LYS A 100 17.33 -13.17 -20.06
C LYS A 100 18.13 -12.28 -21.01
N GLY A 101 17.50 -11.77 -22.07
CA GLY A 101 18.13 -10.83 -23.01
C GLY A 101 18.55 -9.51 -22.34
N VAL A 102 17.68 -8.91 -21.53
CA VAL A 102 17.98 -7.67 -20.78
C VAL A 102 19.11 -7.90 -19.78
N LEU A 103 19.06 -9.02 -19.05
CA LEU A 103 20.04 -9.40 -18.04
C LEU A 103 21.43 -9.66 -18.62
N ALA A 104 21.49 -10.25 -19.82
CA ALA A 104 22.73 -10.49 -20.54
C ALA A 104 23.37 -9.18 -21.04
N ALA A 105 22.56 -8.19 -21.41
CA ALA A 105 23.02 -6.87 -21.82
C ALA A 105 23.44 -5.99 -20.63
N HIS A 106 22.72 -6.09 -19.50
CA HIS A 106 22.98 -5.34 -18.28
C HIS A 106 22.76 -6.26 -17.07
N PRO A 107 23.83 -6.70 -16.36
CA PRO A 107 23.68 -7.48 -15.15
C PRO A 107 22.87 -6.65 -14.14
N PRO A 108 21.65 -7.05 -13.76
CA PRO A 108 20.86 -6.26 -12.83
C PRO A 108 21.53 -6.32 -11.46
N ALA A 109 21.99 -5.17 -10.99
CA ALA A 109 22.24 -5.03 -9.58
C ALA A 109 20.90 -5.01 -8.83
N ASP A 110 20.85 -5.68 -7.69
CA ASP A 110 19.78 -5.49 -6.72
C ASP A 110 19.66 -4.01 -6.34
N ILE A 111 18.56 -3.61 -5.70
CA ILE A 111 18.30 -2.21 -5.34
C ILE A 111 19.46 -1.61 -4.54
N GLY A 112 19.93 -0.43 -4.94
CA GLY A 112 21.01 0.29 -4.26
C GLY A 112 20.54 0.94 -2.96
N TRP A 113 21.47 1.52 -2.19
CA TRP A 113 21.11 2.17 -0.91
C TRP A 113 20.12 3.32 -1.07
N VAL A 114 20.20 4.04 -2.18
CA VAL A 114 19.34 5.18 -2.50
C VAL A 114 17.88 4.75 -2.74
N GLU A 115 17.65 3.55 -3.28
CA GLU A 115 16.29 2.99 -3.49
C GLU A 115 15.78 2.31 -2.21
N ARG A 116 16.68 1.66 -1.46
CA ARG A 116 16.35 0.92 -0.22
C ARG A 116 15.96 1.83 0.94
N LEU A 117 16.63 2.97 1.11
CA LEU A 117 16.35 3.89 2.21
C LEU A 117 14.89 4.37 2.24
N PRO A 118 14.32 4.94 1.15
CA PRO A 118 12.91 5.33 1.12
C PRO A 118 11.98 4.12 1.20
N ALA A 119 12.33 2.96 0.61
CA ALA A 119 11.53 1.74 0.73
C ALA A 119 11.37 1.33 2.20
N LEU A 120 12.49 1.33 2.94
CA LEU A 120 12.55 0.93 4.33
C LEU A 120 11.82 1.93 5.22
N ILE A 121 11.99 3.23 5.02
CA ILE A 121 11.28 4.26 5.79
C ILE A 121 9.76 4.12 5.60
N LEU A 122 9.29 3.97 4.36
CA LEU A 122 7.87 3.80 4.07
C LEU A 122 7.32 2.50 4.64
N LEU A 123 8.04 1.39 4.50
CA LEU A 123 7.63 0.10 5.03
C LEU A 123 7.61 0.10 6.57
N ALA A 124 8.62 0.71 7.20
CA ALA A 124 8.68 0.87 8.65
C ALA A 124 7.53 1.73 9.17
N ALA A 125 7.16 2.81 8.46
CA ALA A 125 6.00 3.61 8.82
C ALA A 125 4.69 2.78 8.75
N LEU A 126 4.51 1.98 7.69
CA LEU A 126 3.33 1.11 7.53
C LEU A 126 3.23 0.07 8.65
N LEU A 127 4.37 -0.51 9.06
CA LEU A 127 4.43 -1.45 10.18
C LEU A 127 4.21 -0.76 11.53
N PHE A 128 4.86 0.39 11.76
CA PHE A 128 4.72 1.15 13.00
C PHE A 128 3.27 1.53 13.27
N PHE A 129 2.58 2.10 12.27
CA PHE A 129 1.16 2.43 12.39
C PHE A 129 0.25 1.20 12.40
N GLY A 130 0.68 0.09 11.80
CA GLY A 130 -0.03 -1.18 11.87
C GLY A 130 0.03 -1.84 13.25
N LEU A 131 1.18 -1.76 13.94
CA LEU A 131 1.38 -2.30 15.29
C LEU A 131 0.87 -1.35 16.37
N TYR A 132 0.95 -0.03 16.12
CA TYR A 132 0.50 1.01 17.04
C TYR A 132 -0.56 1.92 16.39
N PRO A 133 -1.80 1.40 16.18
CA PRO A 133 -2.87 2.16 15.53
C PRO A 133 -3.32 3.39 16.32
N ARG A 134 -3.06 3.43 17.63
CA ARG A 134 -3.41 4.55 18.52
C ARG A 134 -2.76 5.87 18.10
N ALA A 135 -1.59 5.83 17.46
CA ALA A 135 -0.95 7.05 16.96
C ALA A 135 -1.74 7.73 15.83
N LEU A 136 -2.54 6.99 15.06
CA LEU A 136 -3.39 7.55 14.01
C LEU A 136 -4.83 7.77 14.48
N SER A 137 -5.37 6.89 15.32
CA SER A 137 -6.78 6.98 15.70
C SER A 137 -7.07 8.21 16.56
N GLN A 138 -6.17 8.59 17.48
CA GLN A 138 -6.40 9.72 18.40
C GLN A 138 -6.54 11.08 17.70
N PRO A 139 -5.64 11.50 16.78
CA PRO A 139 -5.82 12.74 16.03
C PRO A 139 -7.08 12.74 15.16
N VAL A 140 -7.41 11.59 14.55
CA VAL A 140 -8.60 11.45 13.70
C VAL A 140 -9.88 11.60 14.52
N ASP A 141 -9.97 10.94 15.67
CA ASP A 141 -11.13 11.04 16.57
C ASP A 141 -11.31 12.47 17.08
N GLN A 142 -10.22 13.19 17.40
CA GLN A 142 -10.27 14.59 17.81
C GLN A 142 -10.76 15.53 16.70
N ALA A 143 -10.41 15.25 15.45
CA ALA A 143 -10.89 16.02 14.29
C ALA A 143 -12.37 15.76 13.99
N LEU A 144 -12.85 14.53 14.21
CA LEU A 144 -14.24 14.13 13.95
C LEU A 144 -15.19 14.51 15.09
N ASN A 145 -14.70 14.54 16.34
CA ASN A 145 -15.41 15.04 17.52
C ASN A 145 -14.65 16.24 18.13
N PRO A 146 -14.73 17.43 17.51
CA PRO A 146 -14.04 18.60 18.04
C PRO A 146 -14.50 18.88 19.48
N PRO A 147 -13.60 19.28 20.39
CA PRO A 147 -13.97 19.64 21.75
C PRO A 147 -15.05 20.72 21.72
N ALA A 148 -16.02 20.63 22.64
CA ALA A 148 -17.20 21.49 22.72
C ALA A 148 -16.89 23.01 22.69
N VAL A 149 -15.65 23.40 22.95
CA VAL A 149 -15.11 24.76 22.86
C VAL A 149 -15.26 25.37 21.46
N VAL A 150 -15.16 24.58 20.37
CA VAL A 150 -15.36 25.08 18.99
C VAL A 150 -16.86 25.24 18.66
N LYS A 151 -17.73 24.48 19.33
CA LYS A 151 -19.20 24.57 19.17
C LYS A 151 -19.79 25.84 19.80
N LEU A 152 -18.99 26.58 20.57
CA LEU A 152 -19.39 27.78 21.31
C LEU A 152 -18.81 29.08 20.74
N MET A 153 -18.07 29.08 19.61
CA MET A 153 -17.79 30.34 18.91
C MET A 153 -19.13 30.85 18.34
N PRO A 154 -19.72 31.92 18.91
CA PRO A 154 -20.95 32.46 18.36
C PRO A 154 -20.64 33.01 16.98
N ALA A 155 -21.53 32.70 16.02
CA ALA A 155 -21.58 33.43 14.77
C ALA A 155 -21.58 34.92 15.10
N GLN A 156 -20.52 35.62 14.69
CA GLN A 156 -20.35 37.06 14.83
C GLN A 156 -21.65 37.76 14.43
N THR A 157 -22.18 38.52 15.37
CA THR A 157 -23.32 39.42 15.23
C THR A 157 -23.11 40.38 14.06
N SER A 158 -23.75 40.12 12.91
CA SER A 158 -23.99 41.15 11.91
C SER A 158 -25.22 41.97 12.34
N SER A 159 -24.98 43.08 13.04
CA SER A 159 -25.99 44.09 13.36
C SER A 159 -26.58 44.69 12.08
N PRO A 160 -27.92 44.80 11.91
CA PRO A 160 -28.50 45.55 10.81
C PRO A 160 -28.38 47.04 11.11
N ARG A 161 -27.69 47.76 10.21
CA ARG A 161 -27.73 49.23 10.16
C ARG A 161 -29.18 49.70 9.97
N SER A 162 -29.66 50.53 10.88
CA SER A 162 -30.75 51.49 10.66
C SER A 162 -30.17 52.90 10.79
#